data_AF-A0A5A7T5U3-F1
#
_entry.id   AF-A0A5A7T5U3-F1
#
_cell.length_a   1.000
_cell.length_b   1.000
_cell.length_c   1.000
_cell.angle_alpha   90.00
_cell.angle_beta   90.00
_cell.angle_gamma   90.00
#
_symmetry.space_group_name_H-M   'P 1'
#
loop_
_entity.id
_entity.type
_entity.pdbx_description
1 polymer ?
#
loop_
_entity_poly.entity_id
_entity_poly.type
_entity_poly.pdbx_seq_one_letter_code
_entity_poly.pdbx_strand_id
1 'polypeptide(L)' 'MNRAQVEGLVFTKQPYIEDVGPRKIKSMQFTTFSGAEISKLAEVQVYKGLYYDTTRKPIDGGLLDPRMGDYENRQISPF' A
#
# COMPACT_ATOMS: atom_id res chain seq x y z
N MET A 1 -26.57 50.24 -11.27
CA MET A 1 -25.23 49.78 -10.84
C MET A 1 -25.37 48.34 -10.36
N ASN A 2 -24.98 47.36 -11.17
CA ASN A 2 -25.06 45.94 -10.82
C ASN A 2 -23.67 45.47 -10.39
N ARG A 3 -23.45 45.26 -9.09
CA ARG A 3 -22.32 44.51 -8.55
C ARG A 3 -22.84 43.13 -8.18
N ALA A 4 -22.81 42.19 -9.12
CA ALA A 4 -22.88 40.78 -8.79
C ALA A 4 -21.53 40.43 -8.13
N GLN A 5 -21.55 40.16 -6.83
CA GLN A 5 -20.42 39.57 -6.12
C GLN A 5 -20.11 38.23 -6.79
N VAL A 6 -18.89 38.07 -7.30
CA VAL A 6 -18.37 36.77 -7.72
C VAL A 6 -18.15 35.98 -6.44
N GLU A 7 -19.14 35.15 -6.09
CA GLU A 7 -19.00 34.21 -4.99
C GLU A 7 -17.83 33.26 -5.27
N GLY A 8 -16.78 33.40 -4.47
CA GLY A 8 -16.05 32.25 -3.94
C GLY A 8 -15.07 31.55 -4.87
N LEU A 9 -14.25 32.27 -5.63
CA LEU A 9 -13.05 31.63 -6.20
C LEU A 9 -12.00 31.42 -5.09
N VAL A 10 -12.05 30.25 -4.44
CA VAL A 10 -11.14 29.86 -3.36
C VAL A 10 -9.88 29.26 -3.96
N PHE A 11 -8.78 30.01 -3.93
CA PHE A 11 -7.46 29.51 -4.31
C PHE A 11 -6.88 28.68 -3.15
N THR A 12 -6.80 27.36 -3.32
CA THR A 12 -6.07 26.49 -2.39
C THR A 12 -4.66 26.26 -2.94
N LYS A 13 -3.66 26.17 -2.05
CA LYS A 13 -2.30 25.75 -2.41
C LYS A 13 -2.15 24.23 -2.48
N GLN A 14 -3.21 23.49 -2.16
CA GLN A 14 -3.19 22.05 -2.20
C GLN A 14 -3.48 21.60 -3.63
N PRO A 15 -2.68 20.67 -4.19
CA PRO A 15 -2.95 20.17 -5.52
C PRO A 15 -4.34 19.55 -5.57
N TYR A 16 -5.09 19.82 -6.65
CA TYR A 16 -6.34 19.14 -6.90
C TYR A 16 -6.07 17.64 -7.07
N ILE A 17 -6.69 16.82 -6.23
CA ILE A 17 -6.65 15.36 -6.32
C ILE A 17 -7.97 14.93 -6.96
N GLU A 18 -7.89 14.32 -8.14
CA GLU A 18 -9.06 13.81 -8.84
C GLU A 18 -9.68 12.66 -8.03
N ASP A 19 -10.94 12.82 -7.65
CA ASP A 19 -11.73 11.74 -7.07
C ASP A 19 -12.17 10.78 -8.19
N VAL A 20 -11.46 9.66 -8.27
CA VAL A 20 -11.67 8.65 -9.32
C VAL A 20 -12.89 7.75 -9.10
N GLY A 21 -13.61 7.92 -7.98
CA GLY A 21 -14.83 7.21 -7.64
C GLY A 21 -14.71 5.67 -7.64
N PRO A 22 -15.83 4.95 -7.41
CA PRO A 22 -15.85 3.50 -7.49
C PRO A 22 -15.68 3.01 -8.94
N ARG A 23 -14.78 2.04 -9.17
CA ARG A 23 -14.51 1.44 -10.49
C ARG A 23 -14.94 -0.04 -10.54
N LYS A 24 -15.37 -0.50 -11.73
CA LYS A 24 -15.65 -1.92 -12.00
C LYS A 24 -14.46 -2.59 -12.70
N ILE A 25 -14.15 -3.82 -12.33
CA ILE A 25 -13.15 -4.64 -13.04
C ILE A 25 -13.71 -4.96 -14.44
N LYS A 26 -13.01 -4.52 -15.49
CA LYS A 26 -13.42 -4.73 -16.89
C LYS A 26 -13.09 -6.14 -17.39
N SER A 27 -11.91 -6.65 -17.03
CA SER A 27 -11.39 -7.95 -17.48
C SER A 27 -10.21 -8.37 -16.60
N MET A 28 -9.80 -9.63 -16.69
CA MET A 28 -8.63 -10.19 -16.02
C MET A 28 -7.71 -10.85 -17.05
N GLN A 29 -6.41 -10.60 -16.94
CA GLN A 29 -5.39 -11.19 -17.81
C GLN A 29 -4.45 -12.05 -16.98
N PHE A 30 -4.29 -13.31 -17.37
CA PHE A 30 -3.36 -14.23 -16.72
C PHE A 30 -2.03 -14.20 -17.45
N THR A 31 -0.95 -14.02 -16.69
CA THR A 31 0.43 -14.00 -17.19
C THR A 31 1.35 -14.60 -16.14
N THR A 32 2.62 -14.79 -16.50
CA THR A 32 3.67 -15.21 -15.57
C THR A 32 4.54 -14.01 -15.22
N PHE A 33 4.96 -13.90 -13.96
CA PHE A 33 5.97 -12.92 -13.58
C PHE A 33 7.37 -13.36 -14.00
N SER A 34 8.13 -12.44 -14.58
CA SER A 34 9.57 -12.55 -14.77
C SER A 34 10.32 -12.34 -13.45
N GLY A 35 11.58 -12.79 -13.39
CA GLY A 35 12.42 -12.56 -12.21
C GLY A 35 12.58 -11.07 -11.85
N ALA A 36 12.68 -10.20 -12.86
CA ALA A 36 12.77 -8.75 -12.65
C ALA A 36 11.48 -8.14 -12.08
N GLU A 37 10.31 -8.63 -12.52
CA GLU A 37 9.02 -8.20 -11.96
C GLU A 37 8.86 -8.66 -10.52
N ILE A 38 9.25 -9.90 -10.19
CA ILE A 38 9.25 -10.41 -8.82
C ILE A 38 10.14 -9.54 -7.93
N SER A 39 11.36 -9.23 -8.37
CA SER A 39 12.29 -8.38 -7.60
C SER A 39 11.79 -6.95 -7.43
N LYS A 40 11.08 -6.39 -8.41
CA LYS A 40 10.51 -5.05 -8.33
C LYS A 40 9.31 -4.97 -7.39
N LEU A 41 8.51 -6.05 -7.32
CA LEU A 41 7.32 -6.13 -6.47
C LEU A 41 7.64 -6.59 -5.03
N ALA A 42 8.76 -7.27 -4.82
CA ALA A 42 9.14 -7.80 -3.52
C ALA A 42 9.57 -6.68 -2.56
N GLU A 43 8.93 -6.62 -1.39
CA GLU A 43 9.30 -5.71 -0.31
C GLU A 43 10.57 -6.18 0.44
N VAL A 44 10.77 -7.51 0.52
CA VAL A 44 11.90 -8.12 1.23
C VAL A 44 12.58 -9.22 0.45
N GLN A 45 13.84 -9.45 0.78
CA GLN A 45 14.60 -10.63 0.34
C GLN A 45 14.71 -11.64 1.49
N VAL A 46 14.21 -12.85 1.25
CA VAL A 46 14.35 -13.98 2.19
C VAL A 46 15.59 -14.78 1.81
N TYR A 47 16.52 -14.92 2.74
CA TYR A 47 17.77 -15.67 2.56
C TYR A 47 18.13 -16.54 3.76
N LYS A 48 17.44 -16.40 4.89
CA LYS A 48 17.56 -17.27 6.06
C LYS A 48 16.42 -18.29 6.04
N GLY A 49 16.75 -19.58 6.09
CA GLY A 49 15.77 -20.66 6.21
C GLY A 49 15.17 -20.82 7.62
N LEU A 50 15.08 -19.73 8.39
CA LEU A 50 14.65 -19.71 9.78
C LEU A 50 13.38 -18.86 9.91
N TYR A 51 12.49 -19.26 10.82
CA TYR A 51 11.23 -18.55 11.08
C TYR A 51 11.38 -17.54 12.23
N TYR A 52 11.89 -18.02 13.35
CA TYR A 52 11.95 -17.27 14.60
C TYR A 52 13.33 -17.32 15.23
N ASP A 53 13.63 -16.32 16.06
CA ASP A 53 14.79 -16.33 16.94
C ASP A 53 14.54 -17.19 18.19
N THR A 54 15.52 -17.23 19.08
CA THR A 54 15.46 -17.96 20.35
C THR A 54 14.41 -17.39 21.31
N THR A 55 13.93 -16.17 21.07
CA THR A 55 12.87 -15.49 21.84
C THR A 55 11.48 -15.64 21.22
N ARG A 56 11.35 -16.46 20.15
CA ARG A 56 10.13 -16.66 19.34
C ARG A 56 9.66 -15.41 18.58
N LYS A 57 10.54 -14.46 18.30
CA LYS A 57 10.24 -13.33 17.43
C LYS A 57 10.64 -13.63 15.99
N PRO A 58 9.87 -13.21 14.98
CA PRO A 58 10.29 -13.42 13.60
C PRO A 58 11.55 -12.63 13.28
N ILE A 59 12.35 -13.17 12.35
CA ILE A 59 13.69 -12.65 12.03
C ILE A 59 13.68 -11.92 10.68
N ASP A 60 14.38 -10.79 10.62
CA ASP A 60 14.68 -10.10 9.36
C ASP A 60 15.44 -10.99 8.36
N GLY A 61 14.93 -11.06 7.14
CA GLY A 61 15.42 -11.91 6.06
C GLY A 61 15.10 -13.41 6.23
N GLY A 62 14.32 -13.75 7.27
CA GLY A 62 13.79 -15.09 7.51
C GLY A 62 12.41 -15.30 6.88
N LEU A 63 11.91 -16.52 7.04
CA LEU A 63 10.52 -16.84 6.75
C LEU A 63 9.65 -16.14 7.80
N LEU A 64 8.65 -15.37 7.37
CA LEU A 64 7.84 -14.47 8.23
C LEU A 64 8.55 -13.19 8.67
N ASP A 65 9.49 -12.66 7.86
CA ASP A 65 10.03 -11.31 8.06
C ASP A 65 8.89 -10.30 8.33
N PRO A 66 8.93 -9.55 9.46
CA PRO A 66 7.83 -8.66 9.87
C PRO A 66 7.48 -7.57 8.85
N ARG A 67 8.38 -7.25 7.92
CA ARG A 67 8.12 -6.27 6.84
C ARG A 67 7.17 -6.80 5.78
N MET A 68 6.96 -8.12 5.69
CA MET A 68 5.95 -8.72 4.80
C MET A 68 4.51 -8.57 5.33
N GLY A 69 4.36 -8.07 6.55
CA GLY A 69 3.08 -7.94 7.23
C GLY A 69 3.19 -8.40 8.67
N ASP A 70 2.37 -7.80 9.52
CA ASP A 70 2.27 -8.21 10.91
C ASP A 70 1.55 -9.57 10.99
N TYR A 71 2.08 -10.48 11.79
CA TYR A 71 1.44 -11.76 12.13
C TYR A 71 0.69 -11.66 13.46
N GLU A 72 0.96 -10.62 14.25
CA GLU A 72 0.20 -10.35 15.46
C GLU A 72 -1.11 -9.66 15.07
N ASN A 73 -2.21 -10.12 15.69
CA ASN A 73 -3.47 -9.40 15.66
C ASN A 73 -3.30 -8.08 16.41
N ARG A 74 -2.73 -7.05 15.76
CA ARG A 74 -3.01 -5.69 16.17
C ARG A 74 -4.52 -5.56 16.09
N GLN A 75 -5.16 -5.39 17.24
CA GLN A 75 -6.53 -4.94 17.33
C GLN A 75 -6.70 -3.87 16.27
N ILE A 76 -7.48 -4.22 15.25
CA ILE A 76 -7.83 -3.31 14.17
C ILE A 76 -8.51 -2.16 14.91
N SER A 77 -7.81 -1.03 15.07
CA SER A 77 -8.38 0.12 15.72
C SER A 77 -9.62 0.50 14.89
N PRO A 78 -10.82 0.58 15.50
CA PRO A 78 -12.01 0.94 14.76
C PRO A 78 -11.91 2.42 14.43
N PHE A 79 -11.46 2.73 13.21
CA PHE A 79 -11.69 4.00 12.56
C PHE A 79 -12.37 3.73 11.23
#